data_AF-A0AAW7WFQ9-F1
#
_entry.id   AF-A0AAW7WFQ9-F1
#
_cell.length_a   1.000
_cell.length_b   1.000
_cell.length_c   1.000
_cell.angle_alpha   90.00
_cell.angle_beta   90.00
_cell.angle_gamma   90.00
#
_symmetry.space_group_name_H-M   'P 1'
#
loop_
_entity.id
_entity.type
_entity.pdbx_description
1 polymer ?
#
loop_
_entity_poly.entity_id
_entity_poly.type
_entity_poly.pdbx_seq_one_letter_code
_entity_poly.pdbx_strand_id
1 'polypeptide(L)' 'MTALLYRGHAYAAAVSAPKACVELTYRREHYNTCREEVARDVHPTLTYRGVSYTK' A
#
# COMPACT_ATOMS: atom_id res chain seq x y z
N MET A 1 -1.70 10.28 -14.33
CA MET A 1 -1.48 8.87 -14.72
C MET A 1 -1.17 8.83 -16.20
N THR A 2 0.11 8.73 -16.57
CA THR A 2 0.53 8.67 -17.97
C THR A 2 0.47 7.22 -18.46
N ALA A 3 -0.34 6.95 -19.47
CA ALA A 3 -0.40 5.62 -20.09
C ALA A 3 0.90 5.37 -20.88
N LEU A 4 1.50 4.20 -20.69
CA LEU A 4 2.69 3.78 -21.45
C LEU A 4 2.23 3.23 -22.81
N LEU A 5 2.79 3.77 -23.90
CA LEU A 5 2.54 3.29 -25.25
C LEU A 5 3.63 2.30 -25.66
N TYR A 6 3.25 1.06 -25.97
CA TYR A 6 4.17 0.05 -26.50
C TYR A 6 3.52 -0.69 -27.67
N ARG A 7 4.21 -0.72 -28.83
CA ARG A 7 3.73 -1.34 -30.08
C ARG A 7 2.32 -0.90 -30.52
N GLY A 8 2.00 0.38 -30.32
CA GLY A 8 0.68 0.93 -30.66
C GLY A 8 -0.43 0.59 -29.67
N HIS A 9 -0.14 -0.15 -28.59
CA HIS A 9 -1.08 -0.42 -27.51
C HIS A 9 -0.81 0.50 -26.32
N ALA A 10 -1.87 1.12 -25.81
CA ALA A 10 -1.84 1.89 -24.58
C ALA A 10 -2.06 0.95 -23.39
N TYR A 11 -1.03 0.80 -22.57
CA TYR A 11 -1.11 0.09 -21.30
C TYR A 11 -1.48 1.12 -20.23
N ALA A 12 -2.77 1.19 -19.94
CA ALA A 12 -3.24 1.90 -18.77
C ALA A 12 -2.91 1.06 -17.52
N ALA A 13 -2.39 1.71 -16.48
CA ALA A 13 -2.39 1.11 -15.16
C ALA A 13 -3.84 0.86 -14.76
N ALA A 14 -4.19 -0.39 -14.42
CA ALA A 14 -5.51 -0.68 -13.91
C ALA A 14 -5.74 0.14 -12.64
N VAL A 15 -6.92 0.75 -12.53
CA VAL A 15 -7.33 1.42 -11.29
C VAL A 15 -7.30 0.35 -10.20
N SER A 16 -6.45 0.55 -9.19
CA SER A 16 -6.38 -0.37 -8.07
C SER A 16 -7.76 -0.43 -7.42
N ALA A 17 -8.39 -1.61 -7.47
CA ALA A 17 -9.61 -1.85 -6.71
C ALA A 17 -9.33 -1.56 -5.23
N PRO A 18 -10.32 -1.05 -4.47
CA PRO A 18 -10.16 -0.91 -3.03
C PRO A 18 -9.82 -2.30 -2.48
N LYS A 19 -8.68 -2.40 -1.79
CA LYS A 19 -8.28 -3.66 -1.17
C LYS A 19 -9.37 -4.05 -0.18
N ALA A 20 -10.03 -5.17 -0.43
CA ALA A 20 -10.96 -5.73 0.52
C ALA A 20 -10.17 -6.27 1.71
N CYS A 21 -10.54 -5.86 2.92
CA CYS A 21 -9.99 -6.42 4.14
C CYS A 21 -10.45 -7.86 4.28
N VAL A 22 -9.51 -8.80 4.24
CA VAL A 22 -9.79 -10.22 4.43
C VAL A 22 -9.05 -10.70 5.67
N GLU A 23 -9.77 -11.40 6.53
CA GLU A 23 -9.19 -12.14 7.65
C GLU A 23 -8.77 -13.52 7.15
N LEU A 24 -7.47 -13.82 7.31
CA LEU A 24 -6.88 -15.09 6.90
C LEU A 24 -6.63 -15.94 8.14
N THR A 25 -7.06 -17.20 8.10
CA THR A 25 -6.78 -18.16 9.19
C THR A 25 -5.74 -19.15 8.70
N TYR A 26 -4.56 -19.16 9.32
CA TYR A 26 -3.49 -20.11 9.00
C TYR A 26 -2.86 -20.66 10.28
N ARG A 27 -2.68 -22.00 10.36
CA ARG A 27 -2.10 -22.68 11.53
C ARG A 27 -2.72 -22.25 12.88
N ARG A 28 -4.04 -22.07 12.91
CA ARG A 28 -4.82 -21.60 14.09
C ARG A 28 -4.57 -20.14 14.49
N GLU A 29 -3.80 -19.40 13.71
CA GLU A 29 -3.57 -17.97 13.88
C GLU A 29 -4.42 -17.17 12.90
N HIS A 30 -4.86 -15.99 13.33
CA HIS A 30 -5.65 -15.05 12.53
C HIS A 30 -4.80 -13.87 12.08
N TYR A 31 -4.78 -13.62 10.78
CA TYR A 31 -4.01 -12.56 10.15
C TYR A 31 -4.94 -11.59 9.43
N ASN A 32 -4.87 -10.31 9.81
CA ASN A 32 -5.68 -9.27 9.21
C ASN A 32 -4.84 -8.46 8.22
N THR A 33 -5.17 -8.61 6.94
CA THR A 33 -4.44 -7.99 5.81
C THR A 33 -4.53 -6.46 5.78
N CYS A 34 -5.51 -5.86 6.46
CA CYS A 34 -5.66 -4.41 6.58
C CYS A 34 -4.99 -3.80 7.82
N ARG A 35 -4.51 -4.63 8.75
CA ARG A 35 -3.92 -4.12 10.00
C ARG A 35 -2.56 -3.45 9.75
N GLU A 36 -1.88 -3.82 8.66
CA GLU A 36 -0.64 -3.17 8.22
C GLU A 36 -0.85 -1.74 7.72
N GLU A 37 -2.00 -1.39 7.13
CA GLU A 37 -2.25 -0.02 6.65
C GLU A 37 -2.48 0.94 7.82
N VAL A 38 -3.19 0.50 8.87
CA VAL A 38 -3.36 1.28 10.11
C VAL A 38 -2.01 1.56 10.79
N ALA A 39 -1.08 0.60 10.76
CA ALA A 39 0.27 0.78 11.33
C ALA A 39 1.15 1.74 10.50
N ARG A 40 0.93 1.81 9.17
CA ARG A 40 1.72 2.66 8.27
C ARG A 40 1.39 4.16 8.39
N ASP A 41 0.22 4.51 8.89
CA ASP A 41 -0.18 5.90 9.11
C ASP A 41 0.08 6.42 10.54
N VAL A 42 0.62 5.60 11.44
CA VAL A 42 0.88 6.03 12.83
C VAL A 42 2.05 7.01 12.94
N HIS A 43 2.97 7.02 11.97
CA HIS A 43 4.18 7.85 12.02
C HIS A 43 4.29 8.70 10.74
N PRO A 44 3.54 9.81 10.65
CA PRO A 44 3.68 10.76 9.54
C PRO A 44 5.04 11.47 9.53
N THR A 45 5.80 11.34 10.62
CA THR A 45 7.10 11.98 10.82
C THR A 45 8.18 10.94 11.11
N LEU A 46 9.17 10.83 10.22
CA LEU A 46 10.39 10.04 10.42
C LEU A 46 11.48 10.95 10.99
N THR A 47 11.97 10.68 12.21
CA THR A 47 13.15 11.36 12.77
C THR A 47 14.41 10.57 12.47
N TYR A 48 15.33 11.13 11.67
CA TYR A 48 16.63 10.55 11.39
C TYR A 48 17.75 11.58 11.64
N ARG A 49 18.73 11.21 12.48
CA ARG A 49 19.86 12.08 12.87
C ARG A 49 19.44 13.48 13.38
N GLY A 50 18.33 13.54 14.12
CA GLY A 50 17.80 14.79 14.66
C GLY A 50 17.03 15.65 13.66
N VAL A 51 16.86 15.17 12.42
CA VAL A 51 16.03 15.84 11.39
C VAL A 51 14.70 15.10 11.27
N SER A 52 13.60 15.84 11.32
CA SER A 52 12.25 15.32 11.12
C SER A 52 11.84 15.46 9.67
N TYR A 53 11.41 14.35 9.07
CA TYR A 53 10.90 14.28 7.71
C TYR A 53 9.40 13.96 7.77
N THR A 54 8.57 14.87 7.28
CA THR A 54 7.15 14.60 7.04
C THR A 54 6.99 13.95 5.67
N LYS A 55 6.19 12.88 5.60
CA LYS A 55 5.83 12.22 4.34
C LYS A 55 5.01 13.14 3.44
#